data_AF-A0A954C5Y4-F1
#
_entry.id   AF-A0A954C5Y4-F1
#
_cell.length_a   1.000
_cell.length_b   1.000
_cell.length_c   1.000
_cell.angle_alpha   90.00
_cell.angle_beta   90.00
_cell.angle_gamma   90.00
#
_symmetry.space_group_name_H-M   'P 1'
#
loop_
_entity.id
_entity.type
_entity.pdbx_description
1 polymer ?
#
loop_
_entity_poly.entity_id
_entity_poly.type
_entity_poly.pdbx_seq_one_letter_code
_entity_poly.pdbx_strand_id
1 'polypeptide(L)'
;MQVSDHDLLAASLGLAFRYVEVADVRRALRDGELLPGLGAQGVLSVERATKLGVVTEILAQLRADAAYGVVALENQLVGNQILNACIEESKRQGCRRPLGELLVERGVLSPQQHAAVHARAEAALEDMLAPVRRLVHQLDPASPREQLEDELRVVLGAVAEPLAFLQREEVEAALQGRLGAEQAADAPMPQPAPASNYPAFAPGLEASSGADQGPILGFQLLERLGEGAMGAVVKARKLDSGEIVA
;
A
#
# COMPACT_ATOMS: atom_id res chain seq x y z
N MET A 1 -9.98 17.63 24.25
CA MET A 1 -9.04 17.62 23.11
C MET A 1 -9.27 16.31 22.39
N GLN A 2 -9.75 16.34 21.14
CA GLN A 2 -9.87 15.12 20.35
C GLN A 2 -8.58 15.00 19.54
N VAL A 3 -7.67 14.14 19.98
CA VAL A 3 -6.45 13.83 19.23
C VAL A 3 -6.85 12.78 18.19
N SER A 4 -6.62 13.05 16.92
CA SER A 4 -6.93 12.06 15.88
C SER A 4 -5.91 10.90 15.92
N ASP A 5 -6.31 9.71 15.50
CA ASP A 5 -5.38 8.58 15.35
C ASP A 5 -4.24 8.93 14.37
N HIS A 6 -4.54 9.79 13.39
CA HIS A 6 -3.56 10.30 12.43
C HIS A 6 -2.49 11.17 13.11
N ASP A 7 -2.87 12.03 14.05
CA ASP A 7 -1.91 12.85 14.82
C ASP A 7 -1.01 11.99 15.70
N LEU A 8 -1.54 10.93 16.32
CA LEU A 8 -0.75 10.00 17.14
C LEU A 8 0.28 9.23 16.30
N LEU A 9 -0.12 8.81 15.11
CA LEU A 9 0.79 8.19 14.14
C LEU A 9 1.88 9.17 13.70
N ALA A 10 1.50 10.40 13.33
CA ALA A 10 2.45 11.44 12.94
C ALA A 10 3.45 11.77 14.06
N ALA A 11 2.98 11.86 15.31
CA ALA A 11 3.82 12.08 16.48
C ALA A 11 4.81 10.93 16.70
N SER A 12 4.34 9.69 16.61
CA SER A 12 5.16 8.48 16.74
C SER A 12 6.27 8.44 15.70
N LEU A 13 5.93 8.74 14.45
CA LEU A 13 6.89 8.78 13.35
C LEU A 13 7.88 9.91 13.50
N GLY A 14 7.41 11.10 13.85
CA GLY A 14 8.26 12.25 14.08
C GLY A 14 9.33 11.96 15.14
N LEU A 15 8.97 11.27 16.21
CA LEU A 15 9.91 10.85 17.25
C LEU A 15 10.84 9.74 16.77
N ALA A 16 10.32 8.73 16.07
CA ALA A 16 11.12 7.62 15.53
C ALA A 16 12.20 8.11 14.54
N PHE A 17 11.86 9.07 13.68
CA PHE A 17 12.80 9.70 12.74
C PHE A 17 13.63 10.83 13.36
N ARG A 18 13.46 11.13 14.64
CA ARG A 18 14.10 12.25 15.36
C ARG A 18 13.88 13.61 14.68
N TYR A 19 12.69 13.80 14.11
CA TYR A 19 12.27 15.07 13.52
C TYR A 19 11.72 16.04 14.56
N VAL A 20 11.16 15.52 15.65
CA VAL A 20 10.59 16.29 16.77
C VAL A 20 11.04 15.68 18.09
N GLU A 21 10.98 16.48 19.16
CA GLU A 21 11.11 15.98 20.53
C GLU A 21 9.75 15.80 21.20
N VAL A 22 9.70 15.05 22.31
CA VAL A 22 8.46 14.82 23.07
C VAL A 22 7.86 16.14 23.57
N ALA A 23 8.72 17.11 23.89
CA ALA A 23 8.31 18.45 24.29
C ALA A 23 7.55 19.20 23.18
N ASP A 24 7.96 19.01 21.91
CA ASP A 24 7.33 19.65 20.74
C ASP A 24 5.98 19.01 20.45
N VAL A 25 5.91 17.67 20.48
CA VAL A 25 4.66 16.91 20.32
C VAL A 25 3.62 17.37 21.35
N ARG A 26 4.02 17.48 22.63
CA ARG A 26 3.13 17.97 23.68
C ARG A 26 2.61 19.38 23.40
N ARG A 27 3.49 20.28 22.95
CA ARG A 27 3.11 21.66 22.65
C ARG A 27 2.12 21.70 21.49
N ALA A 28 2.40 20.98 20.40
CA ALA A 28 1.52 20.90 19.24
C ALA A 28 0.17 20.25 19.57
N LEU A 29 0.15 19.20 20.39
CA LEU A 29 -1.10 18.54 20.81
C LEU A 29 -2.05 19.52 21.52
N ARG A 30 -1.54 20.46 22.34
CA ARG A 30 -2.38 21.46 23.02
C ARG A 30 -3.14 22.39 22.07
N ASP A 31 -2.58 22.63 20.89
CA ASP A 31 -3.15 23.53 19.88
C ASP A 31 -4.20 22.81 18.99
N GLY A 32 -4.34 21.49 19.13
CA GLY A 32 -5.41 20.68 18.52
C GLY A 32 -5.05 19.98 17.22
N GLU A 33 -4.02 20.43 16.50
CA GLU A 33 -3.54 19.81 15.25
C GLU A 33 -2.02 19.65 15.28
N LEU A 34 -1.51 18.41 15.16
CA LEU A 34 -0.10 18.15 15.39
C LEU A 34 0.79 18.68 14.25
N LEU A 35 0.53 18.27 13.01
CA LEU A 35 1.39 18.64 11.86
C LEU A 35 1.36 20.15 11.56
N PRO A 36 0.19 20.82 11.47
CA PRO A 36 0.12 22.28 11.29
C PRO A 36 0.74 23.02 12.48
N GLY A 37 0.51 22.55 13.71
CA GLY A 37 1.07 23.14 14.93
C GLY A 37 2.59 23.10 14.95
N LEU A 38 3.21 21.96 14.60
CA LEU A 38 4.66 21.82 14.52
C LEU A 38 5.28 22.70 13.42
N GLY A 39 4.58 22.90 12.31
CA GLY A 39 4.99 23.83 11.25
C GLY A 39 4.92 25.29 11.69
N ALA A 40 3.82 25.70 12.33
CA ALA A 40 3.62 27.06 12.82
C ALA A 40 4.63 27.45 13.90
N GLN A 41 5.07 26.49 14.73
CA GLN A 41 6.08 26.68 15.76
C GLN A 41 7.52 26.71 15.21
N GLY A 42 7.71 26.46 13.91
CA GLY A 42 9.02 26.41 13.26
C GLY A 42 9.87 25.19 13.66
N VAL A 43 9.26 24.17 14.28
CA VAL A 43 9.96 22.93 14.67
C VAL A 43 10.22 22.07 13.45
N LEU A 44 9.22 21.96 12.55
CA LEU A 44 9.34 21.26 11.28
C LEU A 44 9.42 22.24 10.12
N SER A 45 10.34 22.00 9.18
CA SER A 45 10.29 22.67 7.87
C SER A 45 9.06 22.18 7.11
N VAL A 46 8.52 23.02 6.21
CA VAL A 46 7.34 22.69 5.39
C VAL A 46 7.55 21.37 4.64
N GLU A 47 8.73 21.18 4.04
CA GLU A 47 9.08 19.93 3.34
C GLU A 47 9.02 18.69 4.25
N ARG A 48 9.54 18.79 5.49
CA ARG A 48 9.50 17.68 6.45
C ARG A 48 8.09 17.43 6.96
N ALA A 49 7.31 18.48 7.21
CA ALA A 49 5.92 18.34 7.61
C ALA A 49 5.09 17.64 6.52
N THR A 50 5.26 18.05 5.25
CA THR A 50 4.63 17.38 4.11
C THR A 50 5.06 15.92 4.00
N LYS A 51 6.37 15.63 4.08
CA LYS A 51 6.89 14.27 4.02
C LYS A 51 6.33 13.40 5.16
N LEU A 52 6.29 13.94 6.38
CA LEU A 52 5.76 13.24 7.55
C LEU A 52 4.26 12.97 7.38
N GLY A 53 3.48 13.93 6.86
CA GLY A 53 2.07 13.73 6.51
C GLY A 53 1.87 12.59 5.52
N VAL A 54 2.60 12.61 4.41
CA VAL A 54 2.53 11.56 3.38
C VAL A 54 2.88 10.18 3.96
N VAL A 55 3.95 10.08 4.75
CA VAL A 55 4.33 8.81 5.41
C VAL A 55 3.26 8.36 6.40
N THR A 56 2.65 9.28 7.15
CA THR A 56 1.58 8.98 8.10
C THR A 56 0.36 8.40 7.39
N GLU A 57 -0.03 8.97 6.24
CA GLU A 57 -1.10 8.44 5.40
C GLU A 57 -0.78 7.04 4.86
N ILE A 58 0.44 6.83 4.35
CA ILE A 58 0.88 5.51 3.85
C ILE A 58 0.78 4.46 4.97
N LEU A 59 1.23 4.78 6.18
CA LEU A 59 1.17 3.86 7.31
C LEU A 59 -0.26 3.60 7.78
N ALA A 60 -1.13 4.62 7.78
CA ALA A 60 -2.54 4.44 8.07
C ALA A 60 -3.19 3.46 7.07
N GLN A 61 -2.88 3.62 5.78
CA GLN A 61 -3.37 2.71 4.73
C GLN A 61 -2.82 1.29 4.90
N LEU A 62 -1.52 1.14 5.16
CA LEU A 62 -0.90 -0.18 5.37
C LEU A 62 -1.48 -0.91 6.58
N ARG A 63 -1.84 -0.20 7.65
CA ARG A 63 -2.55 -0.78 8.80
C ARG A 63 -3.96 -1.25 8.44
N ALA A 64 -4.70 -0.43 7.69
CA ALA A 64 -6.02 -0.82 7.19
C ALA A 64 -5.93 -2.04 6.27
N ASP A 65 -4.97 -2.07 5.35
CA ASP A 65 -4.71 -3.19 4.44
C ASP A 65 -4.30 -4.46 5.20
N ALA A 66 -3.50 -4.33 6.26
CA ALA A 66 -3.13 -5.46 7.12
C ALA A 66 -4.34 -6.05 7.85
N ALA A 67 -5.19 -5.20 8.45
CA ALA A 67 -6.44 -5.62 9.08
C ALA A 67 -7.36 -6.32 8.07
N TYR A 68 -7.48 -5.74 6.87
CA TYR A 68 -8.24 -6.29 5.77
C TYR A 68 -7.71 -7.66 5.33
N GLY A 69 -6.39 -7.80 5.16
CA GLY A 69 -5.74 -9.05 4.78
C GLY A 69 -5.96 -10.16 5.79
N VAL A 70 -5.84 -9.86 7.09
CA VAL A 70 -6.13 -10.83 8.17
C VAL A 70 -7.56 -11.34 8.09
N VAL A 71 -8.54 -10.43 8.00
CA VAL A 71 -9.96 -10.81 7.91
C VAL A 71 -10.26 -11.62 6.64
N ALA A 72 -9.64 -11.25 5.51
CA ALA A 72 -9.80 -11.99 4.25
C ALA A 72 -9.25 -13.43 4.34
N LEU A 73 -8.11 -13.62 5.02
CA LEU A 73 -7.51 -14.93 5.27
C LEU A 73 -8.33 -15.78 6.24
N GLU A 74 -8.80 -15.20 7.35
CA GLU A 74 -9.64 -15.88 8.32
C GLU A 74 -10.93 -16.42 7.70
N ASN A 75 -11.52 -15.66 6.78
CA ASN A 75 -12.73 -16.06 6.05
C ASN A 75 -12.43 -16.97 4.85
N GLN A 76 -11.17 -17.36 4.62
CA GLN A 76 -10.73 -18.22 3.52
C GLN A 76 -11.15 -17.70 2.12
N LEU A 77 -11.29 -16.38 1.98
CA LEU A 77 -11.72 -15.77 0.72
C LEU A 77 -10.56 -15.59 -0.27
N VAL A 78 -9.33 -15.53 0.26
CA VAL A 78 -8.10 -15.30 -0.53
C VAL A 78 -7.02 -16.23 -0.01
N GLY A 79 -6.20 -16.79 -0.92
CA GLY A 79 -5.00 -17.55 -0.55
C GLY A 79 -3.82 -16.64 -0.25
N ASN A 80 -2.92 -17.06 0.65
CA ASN A 80 -1.72 -16.29 1.05
C ASN A 80 -0.89 -15.78 -0.14
N GLN A 81 -0.75 -16.59 -1.20
CA GLN A 81 0.04 -16.21 -2.38
C GLN A 81 -0.58 -15.02 -3.14
N ILE A 82 -1.90 -15.05 -3.35
CA ILE A 82 -2.62 -13.98 -4.05
C ILE A 82 -2.60 -12.71 -3.22
N LEU A 83 -2.84 -12.84 -1.90
CA LEU A 83 -2.81 -11.71 -0.98
C LEU A 83 -1.44 -11.02 -0.99
N ASN A 84 -0.36 -11.78 -0.85
CA ASN A 84 1.00 -11.23 -0.88
C ASN A 84 1.30 -10.56 -2.22
N ALA A 85 0.87 -11.14 -3.35
CA ALA A 85 1.05 -10.52 -4.67
C ALA A 85 0.31 -9.17 -4.79
N CYS A 86 -0.90 -9.06 -4.23
CA CYS A 86 -1.67 -7.82 -4.21
C CYS A 86 -1.07 -6.77 -3.25
N ILE A 87 -0.56 -7.19 -2.09
CA ILE A 87 0.14 -6.30 -1.15
C ILE A 87 1.40 -5.72 -1.81
N GLU A 88 2.20 -6.56 -2.47
CA GLU A 88 3.41 -6.11 -3.17
C GLU A 88 3.08 -5.17 -4.35
N GLU A 89 1.98 -5.40 -5.05
CA GLU A 89 1.48 -4.47 -6.07
C GLU A 89 1.06 -3.13 -5.46
N SER A 90 0.30 -3.14 -4.36
CA SER A 90 -0.10 -1.92 -3.64
C SER A 90 1.12 -1.11 -3.19
N LYS A 91 2.13 -1.78 -2.60
CA LYS A 91 3.39 -1.16 -2.19
C LYS A 91 4.13 -0.50 -3.37
N ARG A 92 4.24 -1.19 -4.51
CA ARG A 92 4.87 -0.65 -5.74
C ARG A 92 4.15 0.59 -6.27
N GLN A 93 2.84 0.67 -6.08
CA GLN A 93 2.02 1.82 -6.47
C GLN A 93 1.98 2.92 -5.38
N GLY A 94 2.78 2.80 -4.32
CA GLY A 94 2.82 3.77 -3.22
C GLY A 94 1.57 3.75 -2.34
N CYS A 95 0.90 2.60 -2.22
CA CYS A 95 -0.31 2.40 -1.42
C CYS A 95 -1.46 3.36 -1.80
N ARG A 96 -1.53 3.78 -3.07
CA ARG A 96 -2.58 4.69 -3.55
C ARG A 96 -3.95 4.06 -3.62
N ARG A 97 -4.00 2.74 -3.76
CA ARG A 97 -5.24 1.97 -3.89
C ARG A 97 -5.36 1.01 -2.72
N PRO A 98 -6.52 0.92 -2.07
CA PRO A 98 -6.72 0.01 -0.98
C PRO A 98 -6.65 -1.44 -1.48
N LEU A 99 -6.12 -2.34 -0.64
CA LEU A 99 -5.93 -3.74 -0.98
C LEU A 99 -7.23 -4.44 -1.44
N GLY A 100 -8.36 -4.04 -0.84
CA GLY A 100 -9.67 -4.58 -1.19
C GLY A 100 -10.09 -4.31 -2.64
N GLU A 101 -9.79 -3.13 -3.18
CA GLU A 101 -10.11 -2.79 -4.57
C GLU A 101 -9.27 -3.60 -5.55
N LEU A 102 -7.99 -3.82 -5.26
CA LEU A 102 -7.10 -4.63 -6.10
C LEU A 102 -7.59 -6.09 -6.18
N LEU A 103 -8.11 -6.63 -5.07
CA LEU A 103 -8.67 -7.97 -5.03
C LEU A 103 -9.98 -8.10 -5.82
N VAL A 104 -10.82 -7.05 -5.83
CA VAL A 104 -12.05 -7.02 -6.64
C VAL A 104 -11.73 -6.90 -8.12
N GLU A 105 -10.78 -6.03 -8.50
CA GLU A 105 -10.36 -5.84 -9.89
C GLU A 105 -9.79 -7.12 -10.50
N ARG A 106 -9.03 -7.89 -9.71
CA ARG A 106 -8.50 -9.19 -10.14
C ARG A 106 -9.55 -10.32 -10.15
N GLY A 107 -10.80 -10.03 -9.79
CA GLY A 107 -11.88 -11.02 -9.74
C GLY A 107 -11.73 -12.05 -8.62
N VAL A 108 -10.87 -11.79 -7.63
CA VAL A 108 -10.65 -12.69 -6.48
C VAL A 108 -11.81 -12.57 -5.49
N LEU A 109 -12.31 -11.35 -5.29
CA LEU A 109 -13.45 -11.05 -4.44
C LEU A 109 -14.60 -10.48 -5.26
N SER A 110 -15.83 -10.88 -4.93
CA SER A 110 -17.00 -10.16 -5.40
C SER A 110 -17.18 -8.82 -4.65
N PRO A 111 -17.88 -7.82 -5.22
CA PRO A 111 -18.15 -6.56 -4.53
C PRO A 111 -18.88 -6.74 -3.19
N GLN A 112 -19.75 -7.75 -3.07
CA GLN A 112 -20.44 -8.06 -1.83
C GLN A 112 -19.50 -8.64 -0.76
N GLN A 113 -18.59 -9.53 -1.16
CA GLN A 113 -17.56 -10.06 -0.26
C GLN A 113 -16.62 -8.96 0.21
N HIS A 114 -16.20 -8.07 -0.70
CA HIS A 114 -15.38 -6.91 -0.37
C HIS A 114 -16.04 -6.03 0.70
N ALA A 115 -17.31 -5.67 0.53
CA ALA A 115 -18.04 -4.85 1.52
C ALA A 115 -18.11 -5.54 2.89
N ALA A 116 -18.35 -6.86 2.94
CA ALA A 116 -18.39 -7.61 4.18
C ALA A 116 -17.03 -7.70 4.88
N VAL A 117 -15.95 -7.93 4.13
CA VAL A 117 -14.57 -7.95 4.66
C VAL A 117 -14.18 -6.56 5.15
N HIS A 118 -14.50 -5.51 4.40
CA HIS A 118 -14.20 -4.13 4.76
C HIS A 118 -14.81 -3.75 6.11
N ALA A 119 -16.12 -3.99 6.29
CA ALA A 119 -16.81 -3.68 7.55
C ALA A 119 -16.20 -4.42 8.75
N ARG A 120 -15.82 -5.70 8.58
CA ARG A 120 -15.17 -6.48 9.63
C ARG A 120 -13.72 -6.06 9.87
N ALA A 121 -13.01 -5.62 8.84
CA ALA A 121 -11.65 -5.08 8.95
C ALA A 121 -11.63 -3.75 9.71
N GLU A 122 -12.61 -2.87 9.48
CA GLU A 122 -12.78 -1.63 10.24
C GLU A 122 -12.99 -1.91 11.74
N ALA A 123 -13.87 -2.88 12.07
CA ALA A 123 -14.07 -3.30 13.46
C ALA A 123 -12.79 -3.89 14.08
N ALA A 124 -12.07 -4.74 13.35
CA ALA A 124 -10.81 -5.30 13.82
C ALA A 124 -9.72 -4.22 14.03
N LEU A 125 -9.68 -3.21 13.16
CA LEU A 125 -8.78 -2.08 13.30
C LEU A 125 -9.11 -1.24 14.54
N GLU A 126 -10.39 -0.99 14.78
CA GLU A 126 -10.88 -0.32 15.98
C GLU A 126 -10.47 -1.07 17.25
N ASP A 127 -10.64 -2.40 17.27
CA ASP A 127 -10.22 -3.25 18.40
C ASP A 127 -8.70 -3.20 18.64
N MET A 128 -7.90 -3.20 17.58
CA MET A 128 -6.44 -3.04 17.66
C MET A 128 -6.02 -1.66 18.18
N LEU A 129 -6.80 -0.61 17.89
CA LEU A 129 -6.54 0.77 18.32
C LEU A 129 -7.10 1.10 19.70
N ALA A 130 -8.07 0.34 20.20
CA ALA A 130 -8.70 0.58 21.49
C ALA A 130 -7.71 0.69 22.67
N PRO A 131 -6.62 -0.12 22.78
CA PRO A 131 -5.60 0.08 23.82
C PRO A 131 -4.88 1.43 23.70
N VAL A 132 -4.51 1.84 22.48
CA VAL A 132 -3.86 3.13 22.23
C VAL A 132 -4.78 4.27 22.63
N ARG A 133 -6.05 4.23 22.19
CA ARG A 133 -7.04 5.26 22.53
C ARG A 133 -7.28 5.35 24.04
N ARG A 134 -7.32 4.21 24.74
CA ARG A 134 -7.41 4.20 26.21
C ARG A 134 -6.21 4.86 26.86
N LEU A 135 -4.99 4.57 26.40
CA LEU A 135 -3.78 5.22 26.93
C LEU A 135 -3.78 6.73 26.65
N VAL A 136 -4.21 7.14 25.46
CA VAL A 136 -4.34 8.56 25.08
C VAL A 136 -5.35 9.29 25.96
N HIS A 137 -6.48 8.66 26.29
CA HIS A 137 -7.47 9.22 27.22
C HIS A 137 -6.96 9.31 28.67
N GLN A 138 -5.94 8.51 29.04
CA GLN A 138 -5.31 8.58 30.35
C GLN A 138 -4.23 9.67 30.43
N LEU A 139 -3.79 10.22 29.30
CA LEU A 139 -2.83 11.32 29.28
C LEU A 139 -3.47 12.57 29.92
N ASP A 140 -2.95 12.97 31.07
CA ASP A 140 -3.32 14.24 31.68
C ASP A 140 -2.35 15.34 31.21
N PRO A 141 -2.81 16.32 30.40
CA PRO A 141 -1.96 17.41 29.93
C PRO A 141 -1.48 18.35 31.05
N ALA A 142 -2.08 18.25 32.25
CA ALA A 142 -1.69 18.96 33.46
C ALA A 142 -0.65 18.22 34.32
N SER A 143 -0.35 16.95 34.02
CA SER A 143 0.68 16.18 34.72
C SER A 143 2.06 16.87 34.69
N PRO A 144 2.90 16.64 35.70
CA PRO A 144 4.30 17.07 35.69
C PRO A 144 5.01 16.65 34.40
N ARG A 145 5.95 17.48 33.94
CA ARG A 145 6.64 17.29 32.66
C ARG A 145 7.21 15.88 32.50
N GLU A 146 7.92 15.40 33.52
CA GLU A 146 8.60 14.09 33.48
C GLU A 146 7.58 12.93 33.35
N GLN A 147 6.50 12.98 34.12
CA GLN A 147 5.45 11.97 34.09
C GLN A 147 4.76 11.92 32.71
N LEU A 148 4.42 13.08 32.16
CA LEU A 148 3.76 13.14 30.85
C LEU A 148 4.68 12.66 29.72
N GLU A 149 5.99 12.92 29.81
CA GLU A 149 6.97 12.39 28.85
C GLU A 149 7.04 10.86 28.89
N ASP A 150 6.99 10.26 30.07
CA ASP A 150 6.98 8.81 30.22
C ASP A 150 5.65 8.19 29.76
N GLU A 151 4.51 8.80 30.07
CA GLU A 151 3.20 8.34 29.57
C GLU A 151 3.12 8.44 28.04
N LEU A 152 3.63 9.51 27.44
CA LEU A 152 3.73 9.64 25.99
C LEU A 152 4.61 8.55 25.40
N ARG A 153 5.77 8.24 25.98
CA ARG A 153 6.63 7.13 25.51
C ARG A 153 5.89 5.80 25.51
N VAL A 154 5.07 5.53 26.51
CA VAL A 154 4.24 4.31 26.57
C VAL A 154 3.21 4.29 25.45
N VAL A 155 2.47 5.39 25.25
CA VAL A 155 1.48 5.52 24.16
C VAL A 155 2.14 5.30 22.80
N LEU A 156 3.26 5.96 22.56
CA LEU A 156 3.96 5.91 21.28
C LEU A 156 4.60 4.54 21.05
N GLY A 157 5.09 3.89 22.11
CA GLY A 157 5.53 2.49 22.06
C GLY A 157 4.40 1.54 21.65
N ALA A 158 3.21 1.73 22.21
CA ALA A 158 2.03 0.93 21.86
C ALA A 158 1.53 1.20 20.41
N VAL A 159 1.75 2.40 19.87
CA VAL A 159 1.49 2.70 18.44
C VAL A 159 2.57 2.10 17.54
N ALA A 160 3.82 2.11 17.99
CA ALA A 160 4.95 1.61 17.22
C ALA A 160 5.02 0.08 17.16
N GLU A 161 4.53 -0.64 18.17
CA GLU A 161 4.54 -2.12 18.19
C GLU A 161 3.78 -2.71 16.99
N PRO A 162 2.53 -2.30 16.67
CA PRO A 162 1.87 -2.69 15.43
C PRO A 162 2.58 -2.21 14.17
N LEU A 163 3.49 -1.25 14.23
CA LEU A 163 4.26 -0.79 13.07
C LEU A 163 5.59 -1.54 12.92
N ALA A 164 5.99 -2.36 13.90
CA ALA A 164 7.28 -3.05 13.88
C ALA A 164 7.43 -4.04 12.72
N PHE A 165 6.31 -4.48 12.11
CA PHE A 165 6.34 -5.32 10.92
C PHE A 165 6.73 -4.56 9.65
N LEU A 166 6.57 -3.23 9.64
CA LEU A 166 6.90 -2.40 8.48
C LEU A 166 8.37 -2.06 8.51
N GLN A 167 9.10 -2.59 7.54
CA GLN A 167 10.51 -2.26 7.42
C GLN A 167 10.62 -0.81 6.92
N ARG A 168 11.62 -0.08 7.44
CA ARG A 168 11.91 1.29 7.01
C ARG A 168 12.02 1.38 5.47
N GLU A 169 12.62 0.37 4.85
CA GLU A 169 12.79 0.25 3.40
C GLU A 169 11.46 0.21 2.65
N GLU A 170 10.44 -0.47 3.20
CA GLU A 170 9.11 -0.54 2.58
C GLU A 170 8.39 0.81 2.61
N VAL A 171 8.53 1.54 3.71
CA VAL A 171 7.97 2.88 3.87
C VAL A 171 8.65 3.87 2.92
N GLU A 172 9.98 3.79 2.82
CA GLU A 172 10.75 4.62 1.88
C GLU A 172 10.41 4.30 0.42
N ALA A 173 10.25 3.03 0.06
CA ALA A 173 9.83 2.62 -1.28
C ALA A 173 8.43 3.11 -1.63
N ALA A 174 7.46 2.97 -0.71
CA ALA A 174 6.10 3.46 -0.90
C ALA A 174 6.06 5.00 -1.06
N LEU A 175 6.86 5.71 -0.26
CA LEU A 175 7.01 7.16 -0.37
C LEU A 175 7.59 7.58 -1.72
N GLN A 176 8.66 6.92 -2.19
CA GLN A 176 9.24 7.19 -3.50
C GLN A 176 8.25 6.93 -4.63
N GLY A 177 7.50 5.82 -4.56
CA GLY A 177 6.45 5.51 -5.54
C GLY A 177 5.38 6.59 -5.60
N ARG A 178 4.93 7.09 -4.45
CA ARG A 178 3.91 8.14 -4.36
C ARG A 178 4.41 9.48 -4.91
N LEU A 179 5.60 9.91 -4.52
CA LEU A 179 6.22 11.15 -5.02
C LEU A 179 6.51 11.08 -6.52
N GLY A 180 7.02 9.96 -7.01
CA GLY A 180 7.27 9.75 -8.44
C GLY A 180 5.98 9.82 -9.26
N ALA A 181 4.89 9.26 -8.74
CA ALA A 181 3.60 9.30 -9.40
C ALA A 181 2.87 10.66 -9.29
N GLU A 182 3.21 11.51 -8.31
CA GLU A 182 2.76 12.93 -8.27
C GLU A 182 3.52 13.74 -9.32
N GLN A 183 4.85 13.57 -9.39
CA GLN A 183 5.68 14.21 -10.42
C GLN A 183 5.26 13.79 -11.84
N ALA A 184 4.87 12.53 -12.04
CA ALA A 184 4.36 12.05 -13.32
C ALA A 184 2.97 12.62 -13.67
N ALA A 185 2.15 12.96 -12.68
CA ALA A 185 0.83 13.57 -12.91
C ALA A 185 0.96 15.06 -13.29
N ASP A 186 1.95 15.76 -12.73
CA ASP A 186 2.27 17.15 -13.09
C ASP A 186 3.09 17.27 -14.37
N ALA A 187 3.71 16.18 -14.83
CA ALA A 187 4.39 16.17 -16.11
C ALA A 187 3.37 16.48 -17.22
N PRO A 188 3.63 17.50 -18.07
CA PRO A 188 2.72 17.81 -19.17
C PRO A 188 2.52 16.55 -19.99
N MET A 189 1.27 16.10 -20.10
CA MET A 189 0.93 14.92 -20.89
C MET A 189 1.68 15.01 -22.22
N PRO A 190 2.49 14.00 -22.59
CA PRO A 190 3.22 14.04 -23.85
C PRO A 190 2.17 14.31 -24.92
N GLN A 191 2.26 15.50 -25.54
CA GLN A 191 1.33 15.88 -26.59
C GLN A 191 1.36 14.73 -27.59
N PRO A 192 0.19 14.19 -27.98
CA PRO A 192 0.15 13.07 -28.91
C PRO A 192 1.02 13.46 -30.09
N ALA A 193 2.09 12.70 -30.32
CA ALA A 193 3.08 13.04 -31.34
C ALA A 193 2.30 13.38 -32.61
N PRO A 194 2.55 14.53 -33.25
CA PRO A 194 1.78 14.97 -34.40
C PRO A 194 1.74 13.80 -35.37
N ALA A 195 0.52 13.36 -35.72
CA ALA A 195 0.26 12.14 -36.47
C ALA A 195 1.29 12.01 -37.60
N SER A 196 2.35 11.25 -37.34
CA SER A 196 3.41 11.07 -38.30
C SER A 196 2.76 10.26 -39.41
N ASN A 197 2.76 10.81 -40.62
CA ASN A 197 2.29 10.11 -41.82
C ASN A 197 2.94 8.73 -41.85
N TYR A 198 2.21 7.71 -41.40
CA TYR A 198 2.61 6.33 -41.57
C TYR A 198 2.71 6.13 -43.09
N PRO A 199 3.89 5.80 -43.63
CA PRO A 199 4.00 5.45 -45.03
C PRO A 199 3.06 4.28 -45.31
N ALA A 200 2.26 4.41 -46.36
CA ALA A 200 1.30 3.40 -46.78
C ALA A 200 1.97 2.01 -46.83
N PHE A 201 1.46 1.08 -46.02
CA PHE A 201 1.89 -0.30 -46.00
C PHE A 201 1.69 -0.91 -47.41
N ALA A 202 2.79 -1.23 -48.08
CA ALA A 202 2.76 -2.03 -49.29
C ALA A 202 2.39 -3.49 -48.93
N PRO A 203 1.47 -4.15 -49.63
CA PRO A 203 1.12 -5.54 -49.39
C PRO A 203 2.18 -6.44 -50.01
N GLY A 204 2.99 -7.07 -49.17
CA GLY A 204 3.95 -8.07 -49.61
C GLY A 204 4.89 -8.50 -48.50
N LEU A 205 4.46 -9.46 -47.68
CA LEU A 205 5.41 -10.22 -46.87
C LEU A 205 5.02 -11.70 -46.84
N GLU A 206 5.97 -12.47 -47.33
CA GLU A 206 6.00 -13.91 -47.43
C GLU A 206 6.08 -14.56 -46.05
N ALA A 207 5.51 -15.76 -45.95
CA ALA A 207 5.51 -16.60 -44.76
C ALA A 207 6.94 -16.97 -44.36
N SER A 208 7.48 -16.29 -43.36
CA SER A 208 8.72 -16.70 -42.69
C SER A 208 8.41 -17.85 -41.72
N SER A 209 8.80 -19.04 -42.16
CA SER A 209 8.85 -20.26 -41.36
C SER A 209 10.09 -20.23 -40.45
N GLY A 210 9.93 -19.67 -39.26
CA GLY A 210 10.98 -19.60 -38.25
C GLY A 210 10.40 -19.77 -36.86
N ALA A 211 9.82 -20.93 -36.58
CA ALA A 211 9.21 -21.25 -35.30
C ALA A 211 10.29 -21.65 -34.28
N ASP A 212 10.88 -20.65 -33.64
CA ASP A 212 11.49 -20.80 -32.31
C ASP A 212 10.56 -20.11 -31.30
N GLN A 213 9.41 -20.75 -31.06
CA GLN A 213 8.44 -20.27 -30.08
C GLN A 213 8.96 -20.65 -28.70
N GLY A 214 9.47 -19.64 -27.99
CA GLY A 214 9.95 -19.79 -26.62
C GLY A 214 8.91 -20.41 -25.68
N PRO A 215 9.36 -20.98 -24.55
CA PRO A 215 8.49 -21.70 -23.63
C PRO A 215 7.37 -20.80 -23.09
N ILE A 216 6.14 -21.33 -23.10
CA ILE A 216 4.99 -20.69 -22.44
C ILE A 216 5.23 -20.77 -20.92
N LEU A 217 5.40 -19.61 -20.28
CA LEU A 217 5.64 -19.51 -18.83
C LEU A 217 4.58 -20.29 -18.04
N GLY A 218 5.03 -21.25 -17.22
CA GLY A 218 4.18 -22.09 -16.37
C GLY A 218 3.70 -23.41 -16.99
N PHE A 219 4.04 -23.68 -18.26
CA PHE A 219 3.58 -24.89 -18.97
C PHE A 219 4.74 -25.67 -19.58
N GLN A 220 4.70 -27.00 -19.41
CA GLN A 220 5.54 -27.93 -20.15
C GLN A 220 4.76 -28.44 -21.36
N LEU A 221 5.17 -28.04 -22.56
CA LEU A 221 4.59 -28.55 -23.81
C LEU A 221 4.86 -30.06 -23.92
N LEU A 222 3.80 -30.84 -24.12
CA LEU A 222 3.88 -32.30 -24.28
C LEU A 222 3.78 -32.71 -25.74
N GLU A 223 2.77 -32.20 -26.45
CA GLU A 223 2.43 -32.66 -27.79
C GLU A 223 1.72 -31.54 -28.57
N ARG A 224 1.96 -31.45 -29.88
CA ARG A 224 1.26 -30.53 -30.77
C ARG A 224 0.09 -31.27 -31.43
N LEU A 225 -1.14 -30.83 -31.15
CA LEU A 225 -2.36 -31.52 -31.60
C LEU A 225 -2.79 -31.10 -33.00
N GLY A 226 -2.50 -29.86 -33.41
CA GLY A 226 -2.80 -29.39 -34.75
C GLY A 226 -2.35 -27.95 -35.01
N GLU A 227 -2.37 -27.55 -36.28
CA GLU A 227 -2.09 -26.18 -36.72
C GLU A 227 -3.13 -25.78 -37.77
N GLY A 228 -3.71 -24.60 -37.60
CA GLY A 228 -4.66 -24.02 -38.53
C GLY A 228 -4.41 -22.53 -38.74
N ALA A 229 -5.26 -21.88 -39.54
CA ALA A 229 -5.13 -20.45 -39.83
C ALA A 229 -5.17 -19.54 -38.59
N MET A 230 -5.69 -20.04 -37.46
CA MET A 230 -5.76 -19.35 -36.17
C MET A 230 -4.62 -19.69 -35.19
N GLY A 231 -3.65 -20.52 -35.59
CA GLY A 231 -2.51 -20.91 -34.76
C GLY A 231 -2.44 -22.40 -34.47
N ALA A 232 -1.58 -22.77 -33.52
CA ALA A 232 -1.34 -24.15 -33.11
C ALA A 232 -2.13 -24.49 -31.83
N VAL A 233 -2.76 -25.67 -31.82
CA VAL A 233 -3.34 -26.26 -30.61
C VAL A 233 -2.31 -27.22 -30.02
N VAL A 234 -1.98 -27.03 -28.74
CA VAL A 234 -0.92 -27.77 -28.05
C VAL A 234 -1.44 -28.37 -26.76
N LYS A 235 -1.07 -29.62 -26.52
CA LYS A 235 -1.25 -30.30 -25.25
C LYS A 235 -0.11 -29.91 -24.32
N ALA A 236 -0.43 -29.35 -23.17
CA ALA A 236 0.54 -28.89 -22.19
C ALA A 236 0.22 -29.40 -20.78
N ARG A 237 1.26 -29.56 -19.96
CA ARG A 237 1.14 -29.83 -18.54
C ARG A 237 1.41 -28.56 -17.75
N LYS A 238 0.47 -28.17 -16.88
CA LYS A 238 0.67 -27.11 -15.88
C LYS A 238 1.77 -27.51 -14.89
N LEU A 239 2.79 -26.68 -14.71
CA LEU A 239 3.93 -27.00 -13.83
C LEU A 239 3.56 -26.96 -12.34
N ASP A 240 2.56 -26.17 -11.97
CA ASP A 240 2.10 -26.00 -10.58
C ASP A 240 1.18 -27.15 -10.12
N SER A 241 0.23 -27.56 -10.96
CA SER A 241 -0.79 -28.56 -10.59
C SER A 241 -0.53 -29.96 -11.16
N GLY A 242 0.30 -30.09 -12.20
CA GLY A 242 0.49 -31.33 -12.95
C GLY A 242 -0.69 -31.70 -13.87
N GLU A 243 -1.74 -30.87 -13.94
CA GLU A 243 -2.89 -31.07 -14.80
C GLU A 243 -2.52 -30.95 -16.29
N ILE A 244 -3.12 -31.78 -17.14
CA ILE A 244 -2.92 -31.78 -18.59
C ILE A 244 -4.09 -31.03 -19.25
N VAL A 245 -3.76 -30.00 -20.04
CA VAL A 245 -4.71 -29.18 -20.81
C VAL A 245 -4.37 -29.24 -22.31
N ALA A 246 -5.36 -28.99 -23.16
CA ALA A 246 -5.26 -29.01 -24.62
C ALA A 246 -5.91 -27.76 -25.22
#